data_AF-A0A670KB63-F1
#
_entry.id   AF-A0A670KB63-F1
#
_cell.length_a   1.000
_cell.length_b   1.000
_cell.length_c   1.000
_cell.angle_alpha   90.00
_cell.angle_beta   90.00
_cell.angle_gamma   90.00
#
_symmetry.space_group_name_H-M   'P 1'
#
loop_
_entity.id
_entity.type
_entity.pdbx_description
1 polymer ?
#
loop_
_entity_poly.entity_id
_entity_poly.type
_entity_poly.pdbx_seq_one_letter_code
_entity_poly.pdbx_strand_id
1 'polypeptide(L)' 'ARAGASLRSCAFILHSEVGAVSSGQCNVPARSRENCGYPGIGEIECSARQCCFDSNVIDAPWCFKPISIEESCI' A
#
# COMPACT_ATOMS: atom_id res chain seq x y z
N ALA A 1 -12.21 40.06 -7.11
CA ALA A 1 -12.01 38.96 -6.14
C ALA A 1 -11.99 37.64 -6.89
N ARG A 2 -10.83 36.99 -7.00
CA ARG A 2 -10.69 35.64 -7.57
C ARG A 2 -10.13 34.77 -6.45
N ALA A 3 -10.88 33.72 -6.09
CA ALA A 3 -10.55 32.82 -5.00
C ALA A 3 -9.22 32.09 -5.30
N GLY A 4 -8.38 31.96 -4.27
CA GLY A 4 -7.08 31.30 -4.37
C GLY A 4 -7.21 29.79 -4.53
N ALA A 5 -6.35 29.22 -5.37
CA ALA A 5 -6.01 27.80 -5.35
C ALA A 5 -4.48 27.72 -5.43
N SER A 6 -3.88 27.28 -4.31
CA SER A 6 -2.45 27.17 -4.08
C SER A 6 -1.84 26.05 -4.94
N LEU A 7 -0.64 26.32 -5.45
CA LEU A 7 0.07 25.56 -6.47
C LEU A 7 0.46 24.14 -6.02
N ARG A 8 0.43 23.19 -6.96
CA ARG A 8 1.54 22.26 -7.29
C ARG A 8 1.16 21.37 -8.47
N SER A 9 1.22 21.94 -9.68
CA SER A 9 1.33 21.16 -10.91
C SER A 9 2.80 20.93 -11.24
N CYS A 10 3.25 19.68 -11.17
CA CYS A 10 4.39 19.18 -11.94
C CYS A 10 3.99 17.82 -12.52
N ALA A 11 3.27 17.83 -13.65
CA ALA A 11 3.19 16.65 -14.48
C ALA A 11 4.41 16.67 -15.41
N PHE A 12 5.43 15.81 -15.23
CA PHE A 12 6.34 15.36 -16.30
C PHE A 12 7.14 14.09 -15.89
N ILE A 13 6.71 12.96 -16.49
CA ILE A 13 7.44 11.72 -16.86
C ILE A 13 7.63 10.62 -15.78
N LEU A 14 7.03 9.45 -16.07
CA LEU A 14 6.84 8.22 -15.29
C LEU A 14 6.03 8.35 -13.98
N HIS A 15 4.72 8.62 -14.10
CA HIS A 15 3.78 7.91 -13.21
C HIS A 15 3.75 6.45 -13.71
N SER A 16 4.76 5.67 -13.34
CA SER A 16 4.74 4.22 -13.52
C SER A 16 3.49 3.68 -12.82
N GLU A 17 2.48 3.34 -13.61
CA GLU A 17 1.86 2.00 -13.74
C GLU A 17 1.62 1.12 -12.50
N VAL A 18 1.75 1.62 -11.27
CA VAL A 18 1.42 0.84 -10.08
C VAL A 18 -0.07 0.97 -9.80
N GLY A 19 -0.81 -0.04 -10.25
CA GLY A 19 -2.24 -0.15 -9.99
C GLY A 19 -2.53 -0.02 -8.50
N ALA A 20 -3.19 1.08 -8.15
CA ALA A 20 -4.12 1.32 -7.04
C ALA A 20 -3.98 0.56 -5.70
N VAL A 21 -2.82 0.03 -5.30
CA VAL A 21 -2.61 -0.33 -3.89
C VAL A 21 -2.74 0.97 -3.10
N SER A 22 -3.84 1.09 -2.34
CA SER A 22 -4.14 2.19 -1.43
C SER A 22 -2.83 2.67 -0.80
N SER A 23 -2.52 3.96 -0.99
CA SER A 23 -1.25 4.67 -0.76
C SER A 23 -0.55 4.30 0.55
N GLY A 24 0.02 3.10 0.60
CA GLY A 24 0.48 2.49 1.82
C GLY A 24 1.71 1.64 1.64
N GLN A 25 2.60 1.70 2.62
CA GLN A 25 3.88 1.01 2.57
C GLN A 25 3.73 -0.44 3.02
N CYS A 26 4.35 -1.37 2.28
CA CYS A 26 4.41 -2.79 2.62
C CYS A 26 5.50 -3.15 3.64
N ASN A 27 6.21 -2.16 4.19
CA ASN A 27 7.22 -2.37 5.22
C ASN A 27 6.57 -2.51 6.60
N VAL A 28 5.80 -3.58 6.80
CA VAL A 28 5.11 -3.88 8.07
C VAL A 28 5.87 -4.98 8.81
N PRO A 29 6.29 -4.74 10.07
CA PRO A 29 6.96 -5.76 10.86
C PRO A 29 6.02 -6.95 11.08
N ALA A 30 6.55 -8.17 10.99
CA ALA A 30 5.77 -9.40 11.01
C ALA A 30 4.77 -9.52 12.17
N ARG A 31 5.15 -9.01 13.35
CA ARG A 31 4.31 -9.00 14.57
C ARG A 31 3.13 -8.03 14.49
N SER A 32 3.21 -7.01 13.64
CA SER A 32 2.16 -6.01 13.43
C SER A 32 1.42 -6.22 12.11
N ARG A 33 1.68 -7.32 11.40
CA ARG A 33 0.98 -7.64 10.16
C ARG A 33 -0.45 -8.06 10.47
N GLU A 34 -1.40 -7.27 9.96
CA GLU A 34 -2.81 -7.63 9.99
C GLU A 34 -3.15 -8.48 8.77
N ASN A 35 -3.74 -9.66 8.99
CA ASN A 35 -4.09 -10.57 7.90
C ASN A 35 -5.11 -9.93 6.94
N CYS A 36 -4.80 -9.93 5.64
CA CYS A 36 -5.64 -9.40 4.57
C CYS A 36 -6.11 -10.50 3.58
N GLY A 37 -5.85 -11.77 3.88
CA GLY A 37 -6.22 -12.90 3.04
C GLY A 37 -6.51 -14.15 3.85
N TYR A 38 -6.04 -15.29 3.35
CA TYR A 38 -6.17 -16.59 4.01
C TYR A 38 -4.82 -17.34 3.98
N PRO A 39 -4.62 -18.35 4.83
CA PRO A 39 -3.39 -19.14 4.86
C PRO A 39 -3.14 -19.80 3.50
N GLY A 40 -1.93 -19.63 2.94
CA GLY A 40 -1.57 -20.20 1.64
C GLY A 40 -2.08 -19.41 0.42
N ILE A 41 -2.63 -18.21 0.61
CA ILE A 41 -2.93 -17.29 -0.50
C ILE A 41 -1.68 -17.02 -1.35
N GLY A 42 -1.83 -16.98 -2.67
CA GLY A 42 -0.76 -16.63 -3.59
C GLY A 42 -0.52 -15.13 -3.68
N GLU A 43 0.67 -14.73 -4.13
CA GLU A 43 1.07 -13.33 -4.31
C GLU A 43 0.09 -12.54 -5.21
N ILE A 44 -0.30 -13.13 -6.34
CA ILE A 44 -1.20 -12.51 -7.32
C ILE A 44 -2.56 -12.21 -6.69
N GLU A 45 -3.11 -13.17 -5.95
CA GLU A 45 -4.43 -12.98 -5.31
C GLU A 45 -4.36 -12.01 -4.13
N CYS A 46 -3.28 -12.02 -3.35
CA CYS A 46 -3.06 -11.03 -2.31
C CYS A 46 -2.94 -9.60 -2.88
N SER A 47 -2.20 -9.45 -3.98
CA SER A 47 -2.02 -8.16 -4.66
C SER A 47 -3.31 -7.66 -5.30
N ALA A 48 -4.13 -8.57 -5.85
CA ALA A 48 -5.47 -8.25 -6.35
C ALA A 48 -6.42 -7.73 -5.26
N ARG A 49 -6.19 -8.12 -4.00
CA ARG A 49 -6.89 -7.58 -2.82
C ARG A 49 -6.33 -6.24 -2.34
N GLN A 50 -5.36 -5.68 -3.07
CA GLN A 50 -4.67 -4.42 -2.75
C GLN A 50 -3.94 -4.48 -1.40
N CYS A 51 -3.38 -5.64 -1.11
CA CYS A 51 -2.61 -5.91 0.08
C CYS A 51 -1.19 -6.35 -0.25
N CYS A 52 -0.34 -6.32 0.76
CA CYS A 52 1.07 -6.63 0.65
C CYS A 52 1.30 -8.13 0.82
N PHE A 53 2.21 -8.68 0.00
CA PHE A 53 2.62 -10.07 0.07
C PHE A 53 4.09 -10.18 0.52
N ASP A 54 4.36 -10.97 1.55
CA ASP A 54 5.70 -11.33 1.99
C ASP A 54 5.72 -12.74 2.60
N SER A 55 6.29 -13.69 1.87
CA SER A 55 6.47 -15.08 2.28
C SER A 55 7.80 -15.36 2.98
N ASN A 56 8.61 -14.33 3.25
CA ASN A 56 9.93 -14.47 3.86
C ASN A 56 9.88 -14.73 5.37
N VAL A 57 8.73 -14.49 6.01
CA VAL A 57 8.55 -14.67 7.46
C VAL A 57 7.63 -15.84 7.76
N ILE A 58 8.14 -16.78 8.55
CA ILE A 58 7.39 -17.92 9.09
C ILE A 58 6.60 -17.46 10.32
N ASP A 59 5.46 -18.09 10.61
CA ASP A 59 4.55 -17.75 11.72
C ASP A 59 3.91 -16.35 11.64
N ALA A 60 3.86 -15.75 10.45
CA ALA A 60 3.20 -14.48 10.19
C ALA A 60 2.30 -14.56 8.94
N PRO A 61 1.22 -13.76 8.85
CA PRO A 61 0.41 -13.73 7.65
C PRO A 61 1.25 -13.21 6.47
N TRP A 62 1.28 -14.01 5.39
CA TRP A 62 1.98 -13.62 4.16
C TRP A 62 1.24 -12.55 3.38
N CYS A 63 -0.09 -12.52 3.47
CA CYS A 63 -0.90 -11.44 2.93
C CYS A 63 -1.37 -10.51 4.04
N PHE A 64 -0.91 -9.27 4.02
CA PHE A 64 -1.16 -8.32 5.10
C PHE A 64 -1.49 -6.92 4.58
N LYS A 65 -2.15 -6.12 5.43
CA LYS A 65 -2.51 -4.75 5.08
C LYS A 65 -1.28 -3.84 4.97
N PRO A 66 -1.24 -2.92 3.99
CA PRO A 66 -0.24 -1.87 3.94
C PRO A 66 -0.44 -0.85 5.07
N ILE A 67 0.62 -0.18 5.50
CA ILE A 67 0.50 0.99 6.40
C ILE A 67 -0.02 2.16 5.58
N SER A 68 -1.24 2.63 5.85
CA SER A 68 -1.77 3.86 5.25
C SER A 68 -0.93 5.06 5.69
N ILE A 69 -0.30 5.74 4.75
CA ILE A 69 0.45 6.98 5.02
C ILE A 69 -0.49 8.20 5.02
N GLU A 70 -1.79 7.99 5.22
CA GLU A 70 -2.79 9.06 5.45
C GLU A 70 -2.75 9.56 6.91
N GLU A 71 -1.55 9.74 7.45
CA GLU A 71 -1.31 10.51 8.68
C GLU A 71 -0.05 11.39 8.54
N SER A 72 0.33 11.76 7.31
CA SER A 72 1.39 12.76 7.09
C SER A 72 1.02 13.77 6.01
N CYS A 73 -0.07 14.49 6.27
CA CYS A 73 -0.16 15.92 6.02
C CYS A 73 -1.28 16.48 6.93
N ILE A 74 -1.04 16.45 8.25
CA ILE A 74 -1.61 17.46 9.15
C ILE A 74 -0.78 18.73 8.96
#